data_AF-A0A1I3PQI1-F1
#
_entry.id   AF-A0A1I3PQI1-F1
#
_cell.length_a   1.000
_cell.length_b   1.000
_cell.length_c   1.000
_cell.angle_alpha   90.00
_cell.angle_beta   90.00
_cell.angle_gamma   90.00
#
_symmetry.space_group_name_H-M   'P 1'
#
loop_
_entity.id
_entity.type
_entity.pdbx_description
1 polymer ?
#
loop_
_entity_poly.entity_id
_entity_poly.type
_entity_poly.pdbx_seq_one_letter_code
_entity_poly.pdbx_strand_id
1 'polypeptide(L)'
;MKHAGIDAFNRLEKLLRDLRALPDLRERSTGVFYRKSKPFLHFHEDSTELYADLRIADEFKRFPVNSAKEKEVLLNAVRVVLTS
;
A
#
# COMPACT_ATOMS: atom_id res chain seq x y z
N MET A 1 2.05 -6.96 14.89
CA MET A 1 1.76 -6.03 13.76
C MET A 1 0.41 -5.40 14.01
N LYS A 2 0.36 -4.07 14.13
CA LYS A 2 -0.90 -3.33 14.20
C LYS A 2 -1.14 -2.71 12.83
N HIS A 3 -2.40 -2.67 12.38
CA HIS A 3 -2.73 -1.87 11.20
C HIS A 3 -2.37 -0.41 11.46
N ALA A 4 -1.96 0.28 10.40
CA ALA A 4 -1.65 1.71 10.45
C ALA A 4 -2.81 2.49 11.09
N GLY A 5 -2.49 3.36 12.06
CA GLY A 5 -3.45 4.25 12.70
C GLY A 5 -3.80 5.47 11.86
N ILE A 6 -4.67 6.35 12.39
CA ILE A 6 -5.10 7.59 11.70
C ILE A 6 -3.90 8.48 11.37
N ASP A 7 -2.95 8.66 12.29
CA ASP A 7 -1.76 9.48 12.07
C ASP A 7 -0.80 8.89 11.02
N ALA A 8 -0.74 7.56 10.93
CA ALA A 8 -0.04 6.89 9.85
C ALA A 8 -0.72 7.15 8.50
N PHE A 9 -2.04 7.06 8.43
CA PHE A 9 -2.77 7.38 7.20
C PHE A 9 -2.65 8.84 6.79
N ASN A 10 -2.59 9.77 7.73
CA ASN A 10 -2.31 11.18 7.43
C ASN A 10 -0.92 11.35 6.78
N ARG A 11 0.11 10.65 7.28
CA ARG A 11 1.45 10.64 6.67
C ARG A 11 1.48 9.97 5.28
N LEU A 12 0.51 9.10 4.99
CA LEU A 12 0.38 8.37 3.73
C LEU A 12 -0.64 8.99 2.78
N GLU A 13 -1.28 10.11 3.14
CA GLU A 13 -2.45 10.64 2.44
C GLU A 13 -2.20 10.85 0.93
N LYS A 14 -1.04 11.40 0.55
CA LYS A 14 -0.65 11.54 -0.86
C LYS A 14 -0.54 10.19 -1.56
N LEU A 15 0.14 9.22 -0.95
CA LEU A 15 0.30 7.88 -1.51
C LEU A 15 -1.06 7.18 -1.64
N LEU A 16 -1.93 7.29 -0.63
CA LEU A 16 -3.28 6.72 -0.67
C LEU A 16 -4.11 7.32 -1.80
N ARG A 17 -4.03 8.64 -2.03
CA ARG A 17 -4.66 9.28 -3.21
C ARG A 17 -4.14 8.70 -4.52
N ASP A 18 -2.82 8.59 -4.66
CA ASP A 18 -2.20 8.06 -5.88
C ASP A 18 -2.63 6.60 -6.13
N LEU A 19 -2.75 5.78 -5.09
CA LEU A 19 -3.24 4.39 -5.17
C LEU A 19 -4.74 4.31 -5.51
N ARG A 20 -5.57 5.19 -4.95
CA ARG A 20 -7.02 5.28 -5.24
C ARG A 20 -7.30 5.66 -6.70
N ALA A 21 -6.37 6.36 -7.34
CA ALA A 21 -6.48 6.74 -8.75
C ALA A 21 -6.14 5.60 -9.71
N LEU A 22 -5.57 4.48 -9.24
CA LEU A 22 -5.20 3.36 -10.10
C LEU A 22 -6.44 2.50 -10.43
N PRO A 23 -6.63 2.12 -11.71
CA PRO A 23 -7.69 1.21 -12.09
C PRO A 23 -7.48 -0.17 -11.46
N ASP A 24 -8.55 -0.95 -11.34
CA ASP A 24 -8.57 -2.31 -10.76
C ASP A 24 -8.22 -2.44 -9.28
N LEU A 25 -7.89 -1.33 -8.60
CA LEU A 25 -7.78 -1.29 -7.15
C LEU A 25 -9.09 -0.85 -6.51
N ARG A 26 -9.54 -1.63 -5.53
CA ARG A 26 -10.67 -1.30 -4.68
C ARG A 26 -10.23 -1.20 -3.23
N GLU A 27 -10.32 -0.01 -2.66
CA GLU A 27 -10.13 0.18 -1.22
C GLU A 27 -11.36 -0.36 -0.47
N ARG A 28 -11.16 -1.30 0.46
CA ARG A 28 -12.24 -1.90 1.27
C ARG A 28 -12.34 -1.26 2.65
N SER A 29 -11.21 -0.84 3.19
CA SER A 29 -11.05 -0.02 4.39
C SER A 29 -9.84 0.86 4.18
N THR A 30 -9.71 1.95 4.93
CA THR A 30 -8.59 2.89 4.78
C THR A 30 -7.25 2.14 4.77
N GLY A 31 -6.50 2.29 3.68
CA GLY A 31 -5.20 1.64 3.52
C GLY A 31 -5.24 0.13 3.25
N VAL A 32 -6.39 -0.45 2.88
CA VAL A 32 -6.50 -1.85 2.49
C VAL A 32 -7.13 -1.96 1.11
N PHE A 33 -6.33 -2.35 0.14
CA PHE A 33 -6.68 -2.43 -1.27
C PHE A 33 -6.77 -3.88 -1.75
N TYR A 34 -7.78 -4.12 -2.58
CA TYR A 34 -8.06 -5.40 -3.21
C TYR A 34 -7.94 -5.27 -4.73
N ARG A 35 -7.49 -6.34 -5.38
CA ARG A 35 -7.49 -6.52 -6.85
C ARG A 35 -8.26 -7.81 -7.15
N LYS A 36 -9.29 -7.75 -8.00
CA LYS A 36 -10.12 -8.92 -8.38
C LYS A 36 -10.57 -9.78 -7.17
N SER A 37 -11.08 -9.12 -6.13
CA SER A 37 -11.54 -9.76 -4.87
C SER A 37 -10.47 -10.42 -3.99
N LYS A 38 -9.18 -10.32 -4.34
CA LYS A 38 -8.07 -10.78 -3.48
C LYS A 38 -7.42 -9.60 -2.75
N PRO A 39 -7.00 -9.76 -1.47
CA PRO A 39 -6.17 -8.77 -0.80
C PRO A 39 -4.91 -8.53 -1.63
N PHE A 40 -4.61 -7.26 -1.88
CA PHE A 40 -3.56 -6.88 -2.82
C PHE A 40 -2.50 -5.99 -2.18
N LEU A 41 -2.92 -4.99 -1.40
CA LEU A 41 -2.00 -4.08 -0.73
C LEU A 41 -2.59 -3.66 0.60
N HIS A 42 -1.80 -3.66 1.66
CA HIS A 42 -2.23 -3.17 2.97
C HIS A 42 -1.06 -2.59 3.76
N PHE A 43 -1.36 -1.66 4.67
CA PHE A 43 -0.36 -0.94 5.46
C PHE A 43 -0.34 -1.38 6.92
N HIS A 44 0.86 -1.51 7.46
CA HIS A 44 1.12 -1.81 8.86
C HIS A 44 2.01 -0.75 9.48
N GLU A 45 1.84 -0.55 10.77
CA GLU A 45 2.72 0.27 11.59
C GLU A 45 3.44 -0.65 12.59
N ASP A 46 4.76 -0.58 12.60
CA ASP A 46 5.61 -1.26 13.58
C ASP A 46 6.46 -0.25 14.32
N SER A 47 6.12 -0.05 15.60
CA SER A 47 6.70 0.97 16.50
C SER A 47 6.62 2.40 15.95
N THR A 48 7.57 2.80 15.10
CA THR A 48 7.66 4.14 14.49
C THR A 48 7.69 4.11 12.97
N GLU A 49 7.79 2.91 12.39
CA GLU A 49 7.97 2.72 10.95
C GLU A 49 6.69 2.22 10.29
N LEU A 50 6.46 2.67 9.07
CA LEU A 50 5.35 2.30 8.22
C LEU A 50 5.83 1.38 7.10
N TYR A 51 5.09 0.29 6.94
CA TYR A 51 5.33 -0.72 5.94
C TYR A 51 4.07 -0.95 5.11
N ALA A 52 4.26 -1.35 3.87
CA ALA A 52 3.21 -1.76 2.97
C ALA A 52 3.51 -3.17 2.46
N ASP A 53 2.56 -4.08 2.63
CA ASP A 53 2.65 -5.44 2.15
C ASP A 53 1.87 -5.54 0.83
N LEU A 54 2.61 -5.62 -0.28
CA LEU A 54 2.10 -5.73 -1.64
C LEU A 54 2.15 -7.19 -2.11
N ARG A 55 1.03 -7.72 -2.59
CA ARG A 55 0.96 -9.05 -3.18
C ARG A 55 1.57 -9.04 -4.59
N ILE A 56 2.63 -9.80 -4.78
CA ILE A 56 3.29 -10.03 -6.07
C ILE A 56 3.23 -11.53 -6.37
N ALA A 57 2.56 -11.91 -7.46
CA ALA A 57 2.14 -13.29 -7.71
C ALA A 57 1.33 -13.83 -6.51
N ASP A 58 1.89 -14.79 -5.76
CA ASP A 58 1.23 -15.41 -4.60
C ASP A 58 1.88 -15.10 -3.25
N GLU A 59 2.85 -14.18 -3.22
CA GLU A 59 3.54 -13.79 -2.00
C GLU A 59 3.36 -12.30 -1.69
N PHE A 60 3.36 -11.96 -0.40
CA PHE A 60 3.43 -10.57 0.03
C PHE A 60 4.88 -10.14 0.14
N LYS A 61 5.24 -9.08 -0.58
CA LYS A 61 6.51 -8.38 -0.42
C LYS A 61 6.29 -7.12 0.39
N ARG A 62 7.14 -6.94 1.39
CA ARG A 62 7.12 -5.79 2.29
C ARG A 62 7.96 -4.66 1.73
N PHE A 63 7.39 -3.46 1.71
CA PHE A 63 8.04 -2.21 1.31
C PHE A 63 7.98 -1.23 2.48
N PRO A 64 9.11 -0.61 2.89
CA PRO A 64 9.04 0.55 3.76
C PRO A 64 8.34 1.71 3.03
N VAL A 65 7.66 2.60 3.77
CA VAL A 65 6.99 3.79 3.22
C VAL A 65 7.17 5.02 4.12
N ASN A 66 8.35 5.14 4.73
CA ASN A 66 8.67 6.19 5.69
C ASN A 66 9.09 7.51 5.00
N SER A 67 9.66 7.42 3.80
CA SER A 67 10.13 8.55 3.00
C SER A 67 9.38 8.71 1.68
N ALA A 68 9.52 9.87 1.04
CA ALA A 68 8.92 10.12 -0.28
C ALA A 68 9.46 9.15 -1.35
N LYS A 69 10.77 8.85 -1.31
CA LYS A 69 11.44 7.91 -2.22
C LYS A 69 10.86 6.50 -2.09
N GLU A 70 10.69 6.03 -0.87
CA GLU A 70 10.12 4.72 -0.58
C GLU A 70 8.66 4.61 -1.03
N LYS A 71 7.85 5.66 -0.82
CA LYS A 71 6.47 5.73 -1.32
C LYS A 71 6.41 5.66 -2.84
N GLU A 72 7.34 6.33 -3.53
CA GLU A 72 7.45 6.27 -5.00
C GLU A 72 7.85 4.87 -5.50
N VAL A 73 8.79 4.21 -4.81
CA VAL A 73 9.18 2.82 -5.12
C VAL A 73 7.99 1.88 -5.00
N LEU A 74 7.20 1.97 -3.92
CA LEU A 74 5.98 1.18 -3.77
C LEU A 74 4.97 1.48 -4.89
N LEU A 75 4.72 2.75 -5.20
CA LEU A 75 3.74 3.13 -6.22
C LEU A 75 4.13 2.58 -7.60
N ASN A 76 5.42 2.61 -7.94
CA ASN A 76 5.92 2.01 -9.18
C ASN A 76 5.80 0.49 -9.17
N ALA A 77 6.10 -0.17 -8.06
CA ALA A 77 5.91 -1.62 -7.92
C ALA A 77 4.43 -2.01 -8.12
N VAL A 78 3.50 -1.27 -7.52
CA VAL A 78 2.05 -1.48 -7.70
C VAL A 78 1.68 -1.37 -9.17
N ARG A 79 2.13 -0.33 -9.87
CA ARG A 79 1.84 -0.12 -11.30
C ARG A 79 2.33 -1.29 -12.15
N VAL A 80 3.56 -1.75 -11.93
CA VAL A 80 4.15 -2.90 -12.65
C VAL A 80 3.31 -4.16 -12.43
N VAL A 81 2.88 -4.42 -11.20
CA VAL A 81 2.05 -5.59 -10.88
C VAL A 81 0.65 -5.48 -11.49
N LEU A 82 0.07 -4.28 -11.59
CA LEU A 82 -1.24 -4.08 -12.22
C LEU A 82 -1.22 -4.30 -13.72
N THR A 83 -0.11 -3.97 -14.39
CA THR A 83 0.09 -4.19 -15.83
C THR A 83 0.53 -5.61 -16.19
N SER A 84 0.84 -6.44 -15.18
CA SER A 84 1.11 -7.88 -15.32
C SER A 84 -0.18 -8.68 -15.22
#